data_AF-A0A077QCP9-F1
#
_entry.id   AF-A0A077QCP9-F1
#
_cell.length_a   1.000
_cell.length_b   1.000
_cell.length_c   1.000
_cell.angle_alpha   90.00
_cell.angle_beta   90.00
_cell.angle_gamma   90.00
#
_symmetry.space_group_name_H-M   'P 1'
#
loop_
_entity.id
_entity.type
_entity.pdbx_description
1 polymer ?
#
loop_
_entity_poly.entity_id
_entity_poly.type
_entity_poly.pdbx_seq_one_letter_code
_entity_poly.pdbx_strand_id
1 'polypeptide(L)'
;MGNVVKVTNDAEVTRFWRNQKVVPENTYTYDSLYQLVSATGREMVGIKQQGTNLPASAVPVPTDNSAYTAYTRSYTYDRGDNLTKIRHNSPASGNNYTTDITVSDHSNRAVLNTLTDDPAKVDALFTTGGQQNQLLPGQNLVWTPHGELLKVTPVVRDGQPSDHESYRYDSGNQRVIKTTTQQTSNSTQTQRTLYLPGLERRTTTTW
;
A
#
# COMPACT_ATOMS: atom_id res chain seq x y z
N MET A 1 -26.89 -0.49 -14.21
CA MET A 1 -25.68 -0.39 -13.37
C MET A 1 -24.73 -1.52 -13.73
N GLY A 2 -23.42 -1.29 -13.70
CA GLY A 2 -22.38 -2.20 -14.24
C GLY A 2 -21.26 -2.54 -13.25
N ASN A 3 -21.56 -2.59 -11.95
CA ASN A 3 -20.56 -2.95 -10.94
C ASN A 3 -20.17 -4.41 -11.06
N VAL A 4 -18.89 -4.70 -10.89
CA VAL A 4 -18.35 -6.06 -10.91
C VAL A 4 -18.71 -6.74 -9.59
N VAL A 5 -19.69 -7.63 -9.60
CA VAL A 5 -20.12 -8.39 -8.40
C VAL A 5 -19.37 -9.70 -8.23
N LYS A 6 -18.75 -10.20 -9.30
CA LYS A 6 -18.07 -11.50 -9.33
C LYS A 6 -16.99 -11.53 -10.39
N VAL A 7 -15.85 -12.13 -10.06
CA VAL A 7 -14.77 -12.47 -10.99
C VAL A 7 -14.38 -13.93 -10.74
N THR A 8 -14.40 -14.75 -11.79
CA THR A 8 -14.00 -16.16 -11.72
C THR A 8 -12.84 -16.40 -12.67
N ASN A 9 -11.82 -17.13 -12.21
CA ASN A 9 -10.75 -17.62 -13.06
C ASN A 9 -10.96 -19.11 -13.38
N ASP A 10 -11.56 -19.40 -14.54
CA ASP A 10 -11.85 -20.77 -14.97
C ASP A 10 -10.60 -21.58 -15.34
N ALA A 11 -9.45 -20.92 -15.51
CA ALA A 11 -8.17 -21.61 -15.72
C ALA A 11 -7.60 -22.20 -14.42
N GLU A 12 -8.12 -21.80 -13.27
CA GLU A 12 -7.66 -22.27 -11.97
C GLU A 12 -8.60 -23.32 -11.36
N VAL A 13 -8.01 -24.31 -10.70
CA VAL A 13 -8.78 -25.36 -10.02
C VAL A 13 -9.13 -24.94 -8.60
N THR A 14 -10.30 -25.40 -8.14
CA THR A 14 -10.65 -25.36 -6.70
C THR A 14 -9.64 -26.20 -5.92
N ARG A 15 -9.15 -25.67 -4.81
CA ARG A 15 -8.20 -26.34 -3.92
C ARG A 15 -8.78 -26.51 -2.53
N PHE A 16 -8.19 -27.39 -1.75
CA PHE A 16 -8.50 -27.53 -0.33
C PHE A 16 -7.26 -27.26 0.49
N TRP A 17 -7.40 -26.44 1.52
CA TRP A 17 -6.34 -26.22 2.49
C TRP A 17 -6.92 -26.14 3.90
N ARG A 18 -6.40 -26.96 4.83
CA ARG A 18 -6.96 -27.13 6.20
C ARG A 18 -8.50 -27.27 6.21
N ASN A 19 -9.03 -28.16 5.36
CA ASN A 19 -10.47 -28.39 5.19
C ASN A 19 -11.29 -27.16 4.74
N GLN A 20 -10.64 -26.07 4.31
CA GLN A 20 -11.29 -24.94 3.64
C GLN A 20 -11.28 -25.18 2.12
N LYS A 21 -12.45 -25.08 1.48
CA LYS A 21 -12.58 -25.04 0.03
C LYS A 21 -12.16 -23.66 -0.48
N VAL A 22 -11.14 -23.61 -1.31
CA VAL A 22 -10.54 -22.40 -1.87
C VAL A 22 -10.88 -22.37 -3.36
N VAL A 23 -11.88 -21.57 -3.72
CA VAL A 23 -12.39 -21.44 -5.10
C VAL A 23 -11.72 -20.26 -5.81
N PRO A 24 -11.54 -20.32 -7.15
CA PRO A 24 -10.96 -19.23 -7.94
C PRO A 24 -11.95 -18.09 -8.23
N GLU A 25 -12.88 -17.87 -7.31
CA GLU A 25 -13.96 -16.92 -7.43
C GLU A 25 -13.80 -15.83 -6.36
N ASN A 26 -13.85 -14.59 -6.80
CA ASN A 26 -13.93 -13.42 -5.96
C ASN A 26 -15.35 -12.84 -6.07
N THR A 27 -15.99 -12.60 -4.92
CA THR A 27 -17.32 -11.96 -4.83
C THR A 27 -17.19 -10.59 -4.19
N TYR A 28 -17.98 -9.63 -4.69
CA TYR A 28 -17.99 -8.23 -4.26
C TYR A 28 -19.42 -7.79 -3.95
N THR A 29 -19.61 -7.14 -2.81
CA THR A 29 -20.90 -6.57 -2.40
C THR A 29 -20.77 -5.07 -2.25
N TYR A 30 -21.81 -4.34 -2.66
CA TYR A 30 -21.85 -2.89 -2.64
C TYR A 30 -23.04 -2.39 -1.82
N ASP A 31 -22.91 -1.19 -1.23
CA ASP A 31 -24.05 -0.47 -0.66
C ASP A 31 -24.89 0.23 -1.76
N SER A 32 -25.92 0.98 -1.35
CA SER A 32 -26.78 1.74 -2.26
C SER A 32 -26.09 2.91 -2.95
N LEU A 33 -24.92 3.35 -2.46
CA LEU A 33 -24.07 4.38 -3.05
C LEU A 33 -22.99 3.78 -3.97
N TYR A 34 -23.01 2.47 -4.17
CA TYR A 34 -22.04 1.71 -4.95
C TYR A 34 -20.62 1.71 -4.35
N GLN A 35 -20.49 1.89 -3.04
CA GLN A 35 -19.25 1.70 -2.32
C GLN A 35 -19.05 0.21 -2.03
N LEU A 36 -17.82 -0.29 -2.19
CA LEU A 36 -17.48 -1.69 -1.96
C LEU A 36 -17.51 -1.99 -0.46
N VAL A 37 -18.49 -2.73 0.04
CA VAL A 37 -18.63 -3.05 1.47
C VAL A 37 -18.02 -4.38 1.87
N SER A 38 -17.90 -5.33 0.93
CA SER A 38 -17.29 -6.63 1.16
C SER A 38 -16.62 -7.17 -0.09
N ALA A 39 -15.45 -7.79 0.08
CA ALA A 39 -14.74 -8.51 -0.97
C ALA A 39 -14.21 -9.84 -0.44
N THR A 40 -14.32 -10.89 -1.25
CA THR A 40 -13.73 -12.20 -0.98
C THR A 40 -12.64 -12.50 -2.01
N GLY A 41 -11.68 -13.33 -1.62
CA GLY A 41 -10.64 -13.77 -2.53
C GLY A 41 -9.69 -14.76 -1.88
N ARG A 42 -8.51 -14.90 -2.48
CA ARG A 42 -7.48 -15.84 -2.03
C ARG A 42 -6.18 -15.12 -1.76
N GLU A 43 -5.46 -15.58 -0.75
CA GLU A 43 -4.15 -15.08 -0.38
C GLU A 43 -3.19 -16.22 -0.09
N MET A 44 -1.88 -15.98 -0.22
CA MET A 44 -0.88 -16.97 0.16
C MET A 44 -0.93 -17.19 1.68
N VAL A 45 -0.88 -18.44 2.14
CA VAL A 45 -0.91 -18.78 3.58
C VAL A 45 0.21 -18.11 4.38
N GLY A 46 1.36 -17.84 3.75
CA GLY A 46 2.49 -17.15 4.37
C GLY A 46 2.42 -15.62 4.33
N ILE A 47 1.37 -15.04 3.74
CA ILE A 47 1.20 -13.59 3.74
C ILE A 47 0.94 -13.11 5.16
N LYS A 48 1.63 -12.05 5.57
CA LYS A 48 1.40 -11.38 6.85
C LYS A 48 0.38 -10.26 6.68
N GLN A 49 0.09 -9.56 7.77
CA GLN A 49 -0.68 -8.31 7.74
C GLN A 49 -0.15 -7.38 6.65
N GLN A 50 -1.08 -6.83 5.85
CA GLN A 50 -0.73 -5.88 4.80
C GLN A 50 -0.08 -4.63 5.42
N GLY A 51 1.05 -4.22 4.86
CA GLY A 51 1.75 -2.98 5.19
C GLY A 51 2.40 -2.37 3.95
N THR A 52 3.32 -1.42 4.15
CA THR A 52 4.06 -0.78 3.06
C THR A 52 5.19 -1.65 2.49
N ASN A 53 5.64 -2.65 3.25
CA ASN A 53 6.66 -3.59 2.81
C ASN A 53 6.06 -4.56 1.80
N LEU A 54 6.76 -4.77 0.69
CA LEU A 54 6.44 -5.86 -0.22
C LEU A 54 6.61 -7.20 0.51
N PRO A 55 5.73 -8.18 0.27
CA PRO A 55 5.98 -9.53 0.74
C PRO A 55 7.33 -10.00 0.18
N ALA A 56 8.10 -10.72 1.00
CA ALA A 56 9.36 -11.30 0.55
C ALA A 56 9.11 -12.11 -0.73
N SER A 57 9.90 -11.86 -1.77
CA SER A 57 9.82 -12.67 -2.99
C SER A 57 10.04 -14.12 -2.61
N ALA A 58 9.01 -14.95 -2.81
CA ALA A 58 9.10 -16.38 -2.62
C ALA A 58 9.99 -16.97 -3.73
N VAL A 59 11.31 -16.99 -3.49
CA VAL A 59 12.27 -17.74 -4.29
C VAL A 59 12.97 -18.72 -3.34
N PRO A 60 12.84 -20.04 -3.55
CA PRO A 60 12.33 -20.71 -4.73
C PRO A 60 10.80 -20.64 -4.83
N VAL A 61 10.28 -20.63 -6.05
CA VAL A 61 8.88 -20.96 -6.33
C VAL A 61 8.63 -22.32 -5.68
N PRO A 62 7.68 -22.43 -4.73
CA PRO A 62 7.37 -23.72 -4.14
C PRO A 62 7.00 -24.69 -5.26
N THR A 63 7.80 -25.75 -5.43
CA THR A 63 7.41 -26.94 -6.20
C THR A 63 6.16 -27.61 -5.63
N ASP A 64 5.77 -27.20 -4.42
CA ASP A 64 4.55 -27.59 -3.75
C ASP A 64 3.55 -26.45 -3.87
N ASN A 65 2.53 -26.64 -4.73
CA ASN A 65 1.29 -25.87 -4.83
C ASN A 65 1.12 -24.82 -3.71
N SER A 66 1.59 -23.59 -3.93
CA SER A 66 1.58 -22.51 -2.92
C SER A 66 0.21 -22.47 -2.25
N ALA A 67 0.16 -22.86 -0.98
CA ALA A 67 -1.10 -23.01 -0.27
C ALA A 67 -1.78 -21.64 -0.21
N TYR A 68 -2.92 -21.52 -0.86
CA TYR A 68 -3.78 -20.35 -0.76
C TYR A 68 -4.84 -20.62 0.30
N THR A 69 -5.22 -19.58 1.03
CA THR A 69 -6.37 -19.57 1.94
C THR A 69 -7.37 -18.54 1.42
N ALA A 70 -8.66 -18.77 1.68
CA ALA A 70 -9.66 -17.76 1.36
C ALA A 70 -9.67 -16.67 2.44
N TYR A 71 -9.82 -15.43 2.01
CA TYR A 71 -10.02 -14.28 2.90
C TYR A 71 -11.33 -13.57 2.58
N THR A 72 -11.83 -12.83 3.56
CA THR A 72 -12.88 -11.82 3.40
C THR A 72 -12.37 -10.49 3.94
N ARG A 73 -12.63 -9.40 3.21
CA ARG A 73 -12.45 -8.03 3.69
C ARG A 73 -13.79 -7.32 3.76
N SER A 74 -14.05 -6.66 4.87
CA SER A 74 -15.18 -5.72 4.99
C SER A 74 -14.66 -4.30 5.14
N TYR A 75 -15.32 -3.36 4.46
CA TYR A 75 -14.94 -1.96 4.39
C TYR A 75 -16.03 -1.11 5.06
N THR A 76 -15.62 -0.11 5.84
CA THR A 76 -16.53 0.83 6.48
C THR A 76 -16.22 2.24 6.04
N TYR A 77 -17.26 2.98 5.69
CA TYR A 77 -17.20 4.36 5.25
C TYR A 77 -17.91 5.25 6.25
N ASP A 78 -17.45 6.49 6.42
CA ASP A 78 -18.21 7.51 7.13
C ASP A 78 -19.30 8.11 6.23
N ARG A 79 -20.00 9.16 6.71
CA ARG A 79 -21.04 9.85 5.93
C ARG A 79 -20.49 10.79 4.85
N GLY A 80 -19.19 11.05 4.84
CA GLY A 80 -18.48 11.86 3.85
C GLY A 80 -17.74 11.01 2.82
N ASP A 81 -18.07 9.72 2.72
CA ASP A 81 -17.48 8.73 1.82
C ASP A 81 -16.00 8.43 2.09
N ASN A 82 -15.48 8.76 3.28
CA ASN A 82 -14.11 8.39 3.66
C ASN A 82 -14.06 6.94 4.15
N LEU A 83 -13.13 6.14 3.63
CA LEU A 83 -12.84 4.81 4.16
C LEU A 83 -12.23 4.94 5.57
N THR A 84 -12.91 4.41 6.58
CA THR A 84 -12.48 4.51 7.99
C THR A 84 -11.93 3.20 8.53
N LYS A 85 -12.30 2.05 7.95
CA LYS A 85 -11.91 0.74 8.46
C LYS A 85 -11.83 -0.31 7.37
N ILE A 86 -10.78 -1.12 7.42
CA ILE A 86 -10.67 -2.37 6.68
C ILE A 86 -10.50 -3.50 7.68
N ARG A 87 -11.46 -4.41 7.77
CA ARG A 87 -11.32 -5.64 8.56
C ARG A 87 -10.99 -6.78 7.62
N HIS A 88 -9.84 -7.40 7.83
CA HIS A 88 -9.40 -8.57 7.08
C HIS A 88 -9.55 -9.82 7.93
N ASN A 89 -10.14 -10.86 7.35
CA ASN A 89 -10.37 -12.14 8.00
C ASN A 89 -9.97 -13.29 7.07
N SER A 90 -9.03 -14.11 7.54
CA SER A 90 -8.56 -15.31 6.86
C SER A 90 -8.48 -16.44 7.88
N PRO A 91 -9.62 -17.12 8.18
CA PRO A 91 -9.73 -18.03 9.32
C PRO A 91 -8.75 -19.20 9.28
N ALA A 92 -8.48 -19.76 8.10
CA ALA A 92 -7.66 -20.96 8.00
C ALA A 92 -6.17 -20.68 8.29
N SER A 93 -5.65 -19.52 7.87
CA SER A 93 -4.27 -19.09 8.16
C SER A 93 -4.15 -18.37 9.51
N GLY A 94 -5.26 -17.92 10.08
CA GLY A 94 -5.29 -17.09 11.27
C GLY A 94 -4.89 -15.63 11.01
N ASN A 95 -4.70 -15.24 9.74
CA ASN A 95 -4.35 -13.88 9.34
C ASN A 95 -5.58 -12.97 9.47
N ASN A 96 -5.81 -12.46 10.68
CA ASN A 96 -6.94 -11.60 11.02
C ASN A 96 -6.40 -10.29 11.59
N TYR A 97 -6.77 -9.17 10.98
CA TYR A 97 -6.35 -7.85 11.43
C TYR A 97 -7.34 -6.78 11.00
N THR A 98 -7.26 -5.63 11.64
CA THR A 98 -8.02 -4.43 11.29
C THR A 98 -7.02 -3.32 10.96
N THR A 99 -7.31 -2.59 9.90
CA THR A 99 -6.64 -1.33 9.55
C THR A 99 -7.64 -0.22 9.79
N ASP A 100 -7.39 0.60 10.80
CA ASP A 100 -8.20 1.78 11.12
C ASP A 100 -7.55 3.03 10.50
N ILE A 101 -8.41 3.89 9.97
CA ILE A 101 -8.06 5.14 9.32
C ILE A 101 -8.78 6.26 10.10
N THR A 102 -8.00 7.16 10.67
CA THR A 102 -8.49 8.31 11.44
C THR A 102 -8.75 9.44 10.48
N VAL A 103 -10.02 9.83 10.34
CA VAL A 103 -10.46 10.98 9.54
C VAL A 103 -10.53 12.20 10.45
N SER A 104 -10.14 13.36 9.91
CA SER A 104 -10.29 14.66 10.56
C SER A 104 -11.74 14.96 10.92
N ASP A 105 -11.98 15.69 12.00
CA ASP A 105 -13.31 16.18 12.38
C ASP A 105 -13.72 17.46 11.63
N HIS A 106 -12.82 18.02 10.82
CA HIS A 106 -13.01 19.27 10.10
C HIS A 106 -12.76 19.18 8.59
N SER A 107 -12.27 18.04 8.09
CA SER A 107 -11.97 17.86 6.67
C SER A 107 -12.00 16.38 6.25
N ASN A 108 -11.81 16.11 4.96
CA ASN A 108 -11.63 14.73 4.44
C ASN A 108 -10.17 14.26 4.51
N ARG A 109 -9.30 14.96 5.26
CA ARG A 109 -7.94 14.48 5.52
C ARG A 109 -8.04 13.27 6.43
N ALA A 110 -7.31 12.22 6.07
CA ALA A 110 -7.33 10.97 6.82
C ALA A 110 -5.95 10.32 6.81
N VAL A 111 -5.59 9.66 7.91
CA VAL A 111 -4.31 8.97 8.08
C VAL A 111 -4.52 7.60 8.71
N LEU A 112 -3.54 6.70 8.56
CA LEU A 112 -3.53 5.46 9.34
C LEU A 112 -3.50 5.80 10.83
N ASN A 113 -4.25 5.04 11.64
CA ASN A 113 -4.33 5.26 13.09
C ASN A 113 -2.96 5.20 13.80
N THR A 114 -1.98 4.55 13.19
CA THR A 114 -0.59 4.50 13.67
C THR A 114 0.11 5.87 13.67
N LEU A 115 -0.38 6.84 12.88
CA LEU A 115 0.10 8.23 12.91
C LEU A 115 -0.63 9.01 14.01
N THR A 116 -1.95 8.88 14.09
CA THR A 116 -2.76 9.37 15.20
C THR A 116 -4.13 8.70 15.20
N ASP A 117 -4.69 8.44 16.39
CA ASP A 117 -6.06 8.01 16.62
C ASP A 117 -7.01 9.15 17.02
N ASP A 118 -6.50 10.40 17.03
CA ASP A 118 -7.21 11.60 17.42
C ASP A 118 -7.60 12.43 16.18
N PRO A 119 -8.90 12.51 15.80
CA PRO A 119 -9.38 13.28 14.66
C PRO A 119 -8.88 14.73 14.64
N ALA A 120 -8.81 15.39 15.80
CA ALA A 120 -8.40 16.79 15.91
C ALA A 120 -6.90 17.00 15.58
N LYS A 121 -6.09 15.94 15.57
CA LYS A 121 -4.67 15.99 15.22
C LYS A 121 -4.38 15.66 13.76
N VAL A 122 -5.36 15.16 13.02
CA VAL A 122 -5.16 14.71 11.63
C VAL A 122 -4.72 15.85 10.72
N ASP A 123 -5.36 17.01 10.81
CA ASP A 123 -5.06 18.14 9.91
C ASP A 123 -3.62 18.66 10.05
N ALA A 124 -3.01 18.53 11.24
CA ALA A 124 -1.62 18.91 11.51
C ALA A 124 -0.59 17.98 10.81
N LEU A 125 -1.01 16.79 10.37
CA LEU A 125 -0.19 15.87 9.59
C LEU A 125 -0.18 16.19 8.10
N PHE A 126 -0.73 17.33 7.71
CA PHE A 126 -0.74 17.82 6.33
C PHE A 126 -0.18 19.25 6.26
N THR A 127 0.32 19.63 5.09
CA THR A 127 0.60 21.03 4.76
C THR A 127 -0.71 21.83 4.66
N THR A 128 -0.61 23.15 4.64
CA THR A 128 -1.76 24.02 4.33
C THR A 128 -2.41 23.65 3.00
N GLY A 129 -1.61 23.27 2.00
CA GLY A 129 -2.07 22.83 0.68
C GLY A 129 -2.69 21.42 0.64
N GLY A 130 -2.74 20.70 1.76
CA GLY A 130 -3.34 19.37 1.85
C GLY A 130 -2.42 18.20 1.47
N GLN A 131 -1.10 18.42 1.41
CA GLN A 131 -0.12 17.36 1.18
C GLN A 131 0.28 16.69 2.50
N GLN A 132 0.30 15.36 2.58
CA GLN A 132 0.63 14.64 3.82
C GLN A 132 2.11 14.81 4.20
N ASN A 133 2.41 15.05 5.48
CA ASN A 133 3.77 15.30 5.98
C ASN A 133 4.54 14.02 6.31
N GLN A 134 3.85 12.93 6.68
CA GLN A 134 4.46 11.66 7.06
C GLN A 134 3.71 10.49 6.43
N LEU A 135 4.42 9.60 5.74
CA LEU A 135 3.83 8.38 5.15
C LEU A 135 3.48 7.35 6.23
N LEU A 136 4.43 7.13 7.13
CA LEU A 136 4.37 6.26 8.30
C LEU A 136 5.13 6.96 9.45
N PRO A 137 4.98 6.51 10.71
CA PRO A 137 5.78 7.05 11.81
C PRO A 137 7.28 7.10 11.46
N GLY A 138 7.85 8.29 11.52
CA GLY A 138 9.27 8.55 11.19
C GLY A 138 9.61 8.67 9.69
N GLN A 139 8.67 8.42 8.77
CA GLN A 139 8.91 8.51 7.33
C GLN A 139 8.33 9.81 6.76
N ASN A 140 9.15 10.87 6.78
CA ASN A 140 8.73 12.19 6.30
C ASN A 140 8.59 12.25 4.77
N LEU A 141 7.61 13.03 4.33
CA LEU A 141 7.34 13.39 2.94
C LEU A 141 7.71 14.87 2.75
N VAL A 142 8.54 15.15 1.76
CA VAL A 142 8.94 16.51 1.39
C VAL A 142 8.32 16.83 0.05
N TRP A 143 7.75 18.03 -0.08
CA TRP A 143 7.00 18.48 -1.26
C TRP A 143 7.72 19.63 -1.97
N THR A 144 7.54 19.75 -3.28
CA THR A 144 7.94 20.94 -4.04
C THR A 144 6.97 22.09 -3.75
N PRO A 145 7.34 23.35 -4.06
CA PRO A 145 6.39 24.48 -4.00
C PRO A 145 5.14 24.30 -4.87
N HIS A 146 5.19 23.42 -5.89
CA HIS A 146 4.06 23.09 -6.77
C HIS A 146 3.20 21.94 -6.22
N GLY A 147 3.48 21.42 -5.03
CA GLY A 147 2.71 20.34 -4.40
C GLY A 147 3.05 18.94 -4.92
N GLU A 148 4.19 18.76 -5.58
CA GLU A 148 4.66 17.45 -6.06
C GLU A 148 5.54 16.79 -5.00
N LEU A 149 5.47 15.46 -4.86
CA LEU A 149 6.31 14.76 -3.89
C LEU A 149 7.78 14.84 -4.32
N LEU A 150 8.62 15.52 -3.54
CA LEU A 150 10.04 15.71 -3.85
C LEU A 150 10.91 14.58 -3.29
N LYS A 151 10.66 14.15 -2.06
CA LYS A 151 11.49 13.17 -1.36
C LYS A 151 10.71 12.38 -0.30
N VAL A 152 11.04 11.11 -0.15
CA VAL A 152 10.65 10.24 0.96
C VAL A 152 11.91 9.74 1.67
N THR A 153 11.87 9.64 3.00
CA THR A 153 12.94 9.05 3.82
C THR A 153 12.42 7.75 4.48
N PRO A 154 12.53 6.58 3.82
CA PRO A 154 11.96 5.33 4.34
C PRO A 154 12.69 4.79 5.59
N VAL A 155 13.99 5.03 5.71
CA VAL A 155 14.79 4.62 6.88
C VAL A 155 15.58 5.82 7.38
N VAL A 156 15.20 6.33 8.55
CA VAL A 156 15.95 7.37 9.26
C VAL A 156 17.04 6.71 10.09
N ARG A 157 18.27 7.24 10.01
CA ARG A 157 19.41 6.79 10.82
C ARG A 157 20.03 7.98 11.56
N ASP A 158 20.25 7.81 12.85
CA ASP A 158 20.91 8.83 13.67
C ASP A 158 22.41 8.84 13.41
N GLY A 159 22.96 10.02 13.12
CA GLY A 159 24.40 10.21 12.90
C GLY A 159 24.96 9.55 11.63
N GLN A 160 24.11 8.97 10.76
CA GLN A 160 24.48 8.34 9.49
C GLN A 160 23.53 8.78 8.37
N PRO A 161 23.93 8.68 7.09
CA PRO A 161 23.03 8.95 5.98
C PRO A 161 21.77 8.08 6.04
N SER A 162 20.61 8.71 5.97
CA SER A 162 19.32 8.04 5.87
C SER A 162 19.06 7.54 4.44
N ASP A 163 18.34 6.43 4.32
CA ASP A 163 17.85 6.00 3.01
C ASP A 163 16.83 7.00 2.51
N HIS A 164 16.79 7.25 1.21
CA HIS A 164 15.82 8.16 0.63
C HIS A 164 15.52 7.84 -0.83
N GLU A 165 14.30 8.15 -1.24
CA GLU A 165 13.90 8.21 -2.64
C GLU A 165 13.50 9.65 -2.98
N SER A 166 13.95 10.15 -4.11
CA SER A 166 13.67 11.51 -4.57
C SER A 166 13.22 11.53 -6.02
N TYR A 167 12.45 12.58 -6.37
CA TYR A 167 11.77 12.67 -7.64
C TYR A 167 12.00 14.02 -8.30
N ARG A 168 11.99 14.04 -9.64
CA ARG A 168 11.94 15.26 -10.44
C ARG A 168 10.85 15.13 -11.48
N TYR A 169 10.22 16.26 -11.78
CA TYR A 169 9.10 16.37 -12.69
C TYR A 169 9.45 17.36 -13.80
N ASP A 170 8.83 17.19 -14.97
CA ASP A 170 8.84 18.19 -16.02
C ASP A 170 7.80 19.29 -15.77
N SER A 171 7.68 20.24 -16.70
CA SER A 171 6.71 21.34 -16.59
C SER A 171 5.24 20.90 -16.66
N GLY A 172 4.97 19.64 -17.04
CA GLY A 172 3.63 19.04 -17.06
C GLY A 172 3.30 18.29 -15.78
N ASN A 173 4.16 18.35 -14.75
CA ASN A 173 4.10 17.54 -13.53
C ASN A 173 4.26 16.03 -13.79
N GLN A 174 4.82 15.64 -14.93
CA GLN A 174 5.13 14.24 -15.23
C GLN A 174 6.48 13.89 -14.60
N ARG A 175 6.53 12.80 -13.83
CA ARG A 175 7.78 12.34 -13.22
C ARG A 175 8.77 11.90 -14.29
N VAL A 176 9.92 12.57 -14.37
CA VAL A 176 11.00 12.27 -15.32
C VAL A 176 12.17 11.53 -14.68
N ILE A 177 12.42 11.72 -13.38
CA ILE A 177 13.51 11.05 -12.67
C ILE A 177 13.01 10.51 -11.34
N LYS A 178 13.46 9.29 -11.01
CA LYS A 178 13.42 8.72 -9.67
C LYS A 178 14.82 8.30 -9.25
N THR A 179 15.28 8.74 -8.10
CA THR A 179 16.59 8.36 -7.54
C THR A 179 16.39 7.79 -6.14
N THR A 180 16.83 6.56 -5.92
CA THR A 180 16.79 5.85 -4.64
C THR A 180 18.21 5.65 -4.14
N THR A 181 18.47 6.07 -2.91
CA THR A 181 19.76 5.87 -2.23
C THR A 181 19.52 5.00 -1.00
N GLN A 182 20.23 3.87 -0.94
CA GLN A 182 20.16 2.92 0.16
C GLN A 182 21.55 2.69 0.75
N GLN A 183 21.65 2.79 2.07
CA GLN A 183 22.79 2.35 2.83
C GLN A 183 22.69 0.85 3.05
N THR A 184 23.68 0.12 2.57
CA THR A 184 23.92 -1.29 2.90
C THR A 184 25.00 -1.38 3.98
N SER A 185 25.26 -2.57 4.53
CA SER A 185 26.19 -2.74 5.66
C SER A 185 27.55 -2.06 5.47
N ASN A 186 28.10 -2.06 4.24
CA ASN A 186 29.42 -1.49 3.94
C ASN A 186 29.46 -0.62 2.66
N SER A 187 28.31 -0.29 2.06
CA SER A 187 28.29 0.46 0.80
C SER A 187 27.02 1.29 0.65
N THR A 188 27.09 2.35 -0.15
CA THR A 188 25.91 3.10 -0.59
C THR A 188 25.52 2.67 -1.99
N GLN A 189 24.32 2.13 -2.16
CA GLN A 189 23.75 1.87 -3.47
C GLN A 189 22.83 3.02 -3.90
N THR A 190 23.07 3.57 -5.08
CA THR A 190 22.18 4.55 -5.73
C THR A 190 21.58 3.93 -6.98
N GLN A 191 20.26 3.88 -7.05
CA GLN A 191 19.50 3.50 -8.23
C GLN A 191 18.85 4.73 -8.83
N ARG A 192 19.07 4.99 -10.12
CA ARG A 192 18.44 6.09 -10.85
C ARG A 192 17.62 5.53 -12.01
N THR A 193 16.36 5.93 -12.09
CA THR A 193 15.45 5.65 -13.21
C THR A 193 15.12 6.95 -13.92
N LEU A 194 15.39 7.01 -15.22
CA LEU A 194 14.97 8.09 -16.12
C LEU A 194 13.81 7.59 -16.97
N TYR A 195 12.67 8.28 -16.88
CA TYR A 195 11.46 7.97 -17.65
C TYR A 195 11.44 8.80 -18.93
N LEU A 196 11.37 8.12 -20.06
CA LEU A 196 11.31 8.69 -21.41
C LEU A 196 10.10 8.08 -22.15
N PRO A 197 9.61 8.72 -23.23
CA PRO A 197 8.57 8.12 -24.06
C PRO A 197 8.96 6.72 -24.54
N GLY A 198 8.21 5.71 -24.11
CA GLY A 198 8.45 4.31 -24.47
C GLY A 198 9.69 3.65 -23.84
N LEU A 199 10.39 4.30 -22.91
CA LEU A 199 11.62 3.77 -22.33
C LEU A 199 11.82 4.15 -20.86
N GLU A 200 12.21 3.18 -20.04
CA GLU A 200 12.80 3.43 -18.73
C GLU A 200 14.29 3.08 -18.74
N ARG A 201 15.15 4.07 -18.52
CA ARG A 201 16.59 3.84 -18.35
C ARG A 201 16.93 3.72 -16.87
N ARG A 202 17.36 2.53 -16.45
CA ARG A 202 17.73 2.21 -15.06
C ARG A 202 19.23 2.05 -14.94
N THR A 203 19.84 2.76 -13.98
CA THR A 203 21.27 2.70 -13.68
C THR A 203 21.48 2.52 -12.19
N THR A 204 22.36 1.60 -11.81
CA THR A 204 22.74 1.34 -10.41
C THR A 204 24.22 1.61 -10.23
N THR A 205 24.58 2.32 -9.16
CA THR A 205 25.96 2.59 -8.78
C THR A 205 26.14 2.26 -7.30
N THR A 206 27.25 1.63 -6.96
CA THR A 206 27.58 1.24 -5.59
C THR A 206 28.93 1.84 -5.23
N TRP A 207 29.02 2.51 -4.08
CA TRP A 207 30.22 3.12 -3.53
C TRP A 207 30.55 2.53 -2.16
#